data_AF-R9B7J4-F1
#
_entry.id   AF-R9B7J4-F1
#
_cell.length_a   1.000
_cell.length_b   1.000
_cell.length_c   1.000
_cell.angle_alpha   90.00
_cell.angle_beta   90.00
_cell.angle_gamma   90.00
#
_symmetry.space_group_name_H-M   'P 1'
#
loop_
_entity.id
_entity.type
_entity.pdbx_description
1 polymer ?
#
loop_
_entity_poly.entity_id
_entity_poly.type
_entity_poly.pdbx_seq_one_letter_code
_entity_poly.pdbx_strand_id
1 'polypeptide(L)'
;GAVTGIIGGITGGTEGGPLGAVTGIIGGITGGDLANNPVTGIVQGGIDVLQGLESLKTDIINTGINTVAGTVISAVHQSEHPIGDLANLGTLTFETSRDTVNGTLETVSHLAGADIGGAIGSATGVIGTLVNNGSTASGLVQHIIGDVTNIGSTGPLGSITGIIGGITGGGEGGPLGTITGIIGGITDGIGGGEGGPLGAITGIIGGITGGIGGGEGGPLGAITGIIGGITGGDLGNNPVTGVIQTGIDVLQGVESLKTDIINTGISTVGGAISGVLPGVHPVTDLTNLGTLTFETSR
;
A
#
# COMPACT_ATOMS: atom_id res chain seq x y z
N GLY A 1 78.40 85.91 15.96
CA GLY A 1 77.55 86.38 17.06
C GLY A 1 76.20 85.69 17.04
N ALA A 2 75.27 86.17 16.21
CA ALA A 2 73.88 85.71 16.22
C ALA A 2 73.67 84.26 15.74
N VAL A 3 74.31 83.83 14.65
CA VAL A 3 74.14 82.48 14.08
C VAL A 3 74.58 81.37 15.05
N THR A 4 75.72 81.57 15.73
CA THR A 4 76.22 80.67 16.78
C THR A 4 75.29 80.59 17.99
N GLY A 5 74.57 81.67 18.33
CA GLY A 5 73.58 81.68 19.41
C GLY A 5 72.28 80.96 19.04
N ILE A 6 71.83 81.09 17.78
CA ILE A 6 70.64 80.37 17.27
C ILE A 6 70.93 78.86 17.21
N ILE A 7 72.08 78.45 16.67
CA ILE A 7 72.47 77.03 16.61
C ILE A 7 72.63 76.47 18.03
N GLY A 8 73.33 77.17 18.92
CA GLY A 8 73.51 76.75 20.32
C GLY A 8 72.20 76.67 21.11
N GLY A 9 71.21 77.52 20.81
CA GLY A 9 69.87 77.44 21.40
C GLY A 9 69.04 76.25 20.89
N ILE A 10 69.24 75.84 19.63
CA ILE A 10 68.57 74.68 19.03
C ILE A 10 69.24 73.37 19.47
N THR A 11 70.57 73.31 19.52
CA THR A 11 71.38 72.12 19.86
C THR A 11 71.78 72.04 21.33
N GLY A 12 71.21 72.89 22.18
CA GLY A 12 71.63 73.07 23.57
C GLY A 12 71.40 71.82 24.41
N GLY A 13 72.44 70.98 24.50
CA GLY A 13 72.56 69.85 25.42
C GLY A 13 71.53 68.75 25.19
N THR A 14 71.88 67.52 25.56
CA THR A 14 70.99 66.36 25.48
C THR A 14 69.73 66.48 26.36
N GLU A 15 69.59 67.55 27.13
CA GLU A 15 68.52 67.76 28.10
C GLU A 15 68.03 69.22 28.06
N GLY A 16 66.89 69.47 27.40
CA GLY A 16 66.10 70.70 27.58
C GLY A 16 65.98 71.67 26.39
N GLY A 17 66.77 71.53 25.31
CA GLY A 17 66.59 72.33 24.09
C GLY A 17 65.39 71.86 23.22
N PRO A 18 64.90 72.67 22.27
CA PRO A 18 63.79 72.28 21.38
C PRO A 18 64.08 70.99 20.61
N LEU A 19 65.32 70.79 20.17
CA LEU A 19 65.74 69.54 19.53
C LEU A 19 65.77 68.38 20.52
N GLY A 20 66.23 68.60 21.75
CA GLY A 20 66.19 67.62 22.85
C GLY A 20 64.77 67.17 23.20
N ALA A 21 63.82 68.11 23.22
CA ALA A 21 62.39 67.82 23.40
C ALA A 21 61.82 67.03 22.22
N VAL A 22 62.17 67.39 20.98
CA VAL A 22 61.76 66.64 19.78
C VAL A 22 62.38 65.25 19.77
N THR A 23 63.66 65.08 20.09
CA THR A 23 64.30 63.76 20.20
C THR A 23 63.78 62.96 21.40
N GLY A 24 63.33 63.62 22.47
CA GLY A 24 62.67 62.97 23.61
C GLY A 24 61.26 62.50 23.27
N ILE A 25 60.50 63.30 22.52
CA ILE A 25 59.17 62.93 22.01
C ILE A 25 59.30 61.81 20.97
N ILE A 26 60.20 61.97 19.99
CA ILE A 26 60.48 60.94 18.98
C ILE A 26 61.00 59.68 19.68
N GLY A 27 61.98 59.79 20.58
CA GLY A 27 62.47 58.68 21.39
C GLY A 27 61.37 57.99 22.19
N GLY A 28 60.50 58.74 22.87
CA GLY A 28 59.37 58.17 23.61
C GLY A 28 58.33 57.47 22.72
N ILE A 29 58.19 57.89 21.46
CA ILE A 29 57.26 57.29 20.48
C ILE A 29 57.93 56.15 19.68
N THR A 30 59.25 56.16 19.48
CA THR A 30 59.97 55.24 18.59
C THR A 30 60.98 54.30 19.26
N GLY A 31 61.30 54.43 20.55
CA GLY A 31 62.37 53.58 21.14
C GLY A 31 62.79 53.77 22.60
N GLY A 32 62.11 54.56 23.42
CA GLY A 32 62.22 54.44 24.88
C GLY A 32 61.51 53.17 25.32
N ASP A 33 62.06 52.47 26.33
CA ASP A 33 61.52 51.26 26.97
C ASP A 33 60.09 50.93 26.50
N LEU A 34 59.97 50.01 25.52
CA LEU A 34 58.75 49.80 24.74
C LEU A 34 57.53 49.46 25.60
N ALA A 35 57.75 49.04 26.85
CA ALA A 35 56.73 48.85 27.87
C ALA A 35 55.95 50.13 28.23
N ASN A 36 56.53 51.32 28.00
CA ASN A 36 55.94 52.62 28.34
C ASN A 36 55.66 53.50 27.10
N ASN A 37 55.72 52.94 25.89
CA ASN A 37 55.37 53.67 24.68
C ASN A 37 53.85 53.92 24.66
N PRO A 38 53.38 55.18 24.54
CA PRO A 38 51.95 55.48 24.50
C PRO A 38 51.23 54.76 23.34
N VAL A 39 51.93 54.44 22.26
CA VAL A 39 51.40 53.69 21.12
C VAL A 39 51.22 52.21 21.46
N THR A 40 52.17 51.57 22.15
CA THR A 40 52.05 50.14 22.54
C THR A 40 50.96 49.94 23.58
N GLY A 41 50.76 50.90 24.50
CA GLY A 41 49.64 50.89 25.44
C GLY A 41 48.26 51.02 24.77
N ILE A 42 48.13 51.88 23.74
CA ILE A 42 46.89 51.97 22.95
C ILE A 42 46.64 50.67 22.17
N VAL A 43 47.69 50.09 21.58
CA VAL A 43 47.59 48.80 20.89
C VAL A 43 47.12 47.73 21.87
N GLN A 44 47.73 47.59 23.05
CA GLN A 44 47.32 46.61 24.04
C GLN A 44 45.88 46.81 24.52
N GLY A 45 45.46 48.05 24.80
CA GLY A 45 44.07 48.33 25.17
C GLY A 45 43.06 47.98 24.08
N GLY A 46 43.41 48.20 22.80
CA GLY A 46 42.60 47.77 21.67
C GLY A 46 42.54 46.24 21.54
N ILE A 47 43.66 45.57 21.84
CA ILE A 47 43.78 44.11 21.85
C ILE A 47 42.87 43.50 22.92
N ASP A 48 42.93 44.00 24.15
CA ASP A 48 42.14 43.50 25.28
C ASP A 48 40.64 43.55 24.98
N VAL A 49 40.18 44.65 24.36
CA VAL A 49 38.77 44.82 23.93
C VAL A 49 38.40 43.77 22.87
N LEU A 50 39.28 43.52 21.90
CA LEU A 50 39.02 42.58 20.81
C LEU A 50 39.00 41.12 21.32
N GLN A 51 39.88 40.75 22.26
CA GLN A 51 39.86 39.44 22.92
C GLN A 51 38.60 39.24 23.76
N GLY A 52 38.19 40.27 24.51
CA GLY A 52 36.95 40.24 25.28
C GLY A 52 35.72 40.05 24.39
N LEU A 53 35.68 40.72 23.23
CA LEU A 53 34.61 40.56 22.26
C LEU A 53 34.58 39.15 21.63
N GLU A 54 35.73 38.59 21.27
CA GLU A 54 35.80 37.26 20.68
C GLU A 54 35.45 36.16 21.69
N SER A 55 35.79 36.35 22.98
CA SER A 55 35.31 35.48 24.06
C SER A 55 33.80 35.53 24.20
N LEU A 56 33.21 36.73 24.27
CA LEU A 56 31.76 36.91 24.38
C LEU A 56 31.01 36.27 23.21
N LYS A 57 31.52 36.48 21.99
CA LYS A 57 30.96 35.85 20.77
C LYS A 57 30.97 34.33 20.88
N THR A 58 32.09 33.75 21.32
CA THR A 58 32.24 32.30 21.48
C THR A 58 31.29 31.75 22.53
N ASP A 59 31.16 32.43 23.67
CA ASP A 59 30.26 32.02 24.76
C ASP A 59 28.79 32.05 24.33
N ILE A 60 28.36 33.11 23.63
CA ILE A 60 27.00 33.24 23.09
C ILE A 60 26.71 32.09 22.13
N ILE A 61 27.63 31.81 21.20
CA ILE A 61 27.43 30.81 20.17
C ILE A 61 27.45 29.40 20.77
N ASN A 62 28.40 29.08 21.64
CA ASN A 62 28.47 27.79 22.33
C ASN A 62 27.22 27.56 23.18
N THR A 63 26.73 28.58 23.87
CA THR A 63 25.45 28.50 24.60
C THR A 63 24.29 28.19 23.67
N GLY A 64 24.22 28.86 22.51
CA GLY A 64 23.22 28.60 21.48
C GLY A 64 23.27 27.17 20.95
N ILE A 65 24.47 26.69 20.60
CA ILE A 65 24.71 25.32 20.12
C ILE A 65 24.27 24.30 21.17
N ASN A 66 24.72 24.46 22.42
CA ASN A 66 24.36 23.55 23.53
C ASN A 66 22.85 23.55 23.79
N THR A 67 22.20 24.70 23.68
CA THR A 67 20.74 24.81 23.85
C THR A 67 20.01 24.07 22.74
N VAL A 68 20.39 24.29 21.48
CA VAL A 68 19.76 23.62 20.32
C VAL A 68 20.04 22.13 20.35
N ALA A 69 21.29 21.73 20.56
CA ALA A 69 21.69 20.32 20.64
C ALA A 69 20.94 19.61 21.78
N GLY A 70 20.94 20.19 22.99
CA GLY A 70 20.23 19.61 24.14
C GLY A 70 18.73 19.47 23.90
N THR A 71 18.10 20.47 23.27
CA THR A 71 16.66 20.44 22.94
C THR A 71 16.35 19.40 21.86
N VAL A 72 17.13 19.38 20.77
CA VAL A 72 16.91 18.49 19.62
C VAL A 72 17.22 17.04 19.98
N ILE A 73 18.31 16.77 20.69
CA ILE A 73 18.68 15.42 21.17
C ILE A 73 17.61 14.87 22.13
N SER A 74 17.05 15.73 23.00
CA SER A 74 15.96 15.32 23.90
C SER A 74 14.64 15.05 23.19
N ALA A 75 14.36 15.78 22.11
CA ALA A 75 13.12 15.64 21.33
C ALA A 75 13.16 14.46 20.35
N VAL A 76 14.31 14.22 19.72
CA VAL A 76 14.55 13.14 18.78
C VAL A 76 15.23 12.01 19.52
N HIS A 77 14.45 11.23 20.29
CA HIS A 77 14.92 9.98 20.87
C HIS A 77 15.59 9.15 19.75
N GLN A 78 16.87 8.84 19.93
CA GLN A 78 17.77 8.08 19.03
C GLN A 78 18.71 8.93 18.15
N SER A 79 19.85 9.28 18.75
CA SER A 79 21.20 8.91 18.31
C SER A 79 22.14 9.99 18.84
N GLU A 80 22.99 9.65 19.80
CA GLU A 80 24.02 10.58 20.30
C GLU A 80 25.04 10.96 19.22
N HIS A 81 24.96 10.36 18.03
CA HIS A 81 26.07 10.27 17.11
C HIS A 81 26.16 11.47 16.13
N PRO A 82 25.24 11.75 15.18
CA PRO A 82 25.45 12.83 14.21
C PRO A 82 25.12 14.24 14.73
N ILE A 83 24.08 14.41 15.57
CA ILE A 83 23.67 15.74 16.05
C ILE A 83 24.61 16.22 17.16
N GLY A 84 25.01 15.31 18.06
CA GLY A 84 26.01 15.59 19.09
C GLY A 84 27.36 15.95 18.47
N ASP A 85 27.84 15.16 17.51
CA ASP A 85 29.12 15.45 16.85
C ASP A 85 29.07 16.72 15.99
N LEU A 86 27.92 17.05 15.40
CA LEU A 86 27.75 18.33 14.71
C LEU A 86 27.77 19.51 15.69
N ALA A 87 27.20 19.37 16.88
CA ALA A 87 27.28 20.37 17.93
C ALA A 87 28.72 20.55 18.41
N ASN A 88 29.44 19.45 18.67
CA ASN A 88 30.85 19.44 19.01
C ASN A 88 31.72 20.10 17.92
N LEU A 89 31.43 19.83 16.64
CA LEU A 89 32.13 20.45 15.52
C LEU A 89 31.86 21.95 15.42
N GLY A 90 30.62 22.36 15.69
CA GLY A 90 30.24 23.77 15.82
C GLY A 90 31.06 24.46 16.91
N THR A 91 31.01 23.94 18.14
CA THR A 91 31.77 24.46 19.28
C THR A 91 33.27 24.54 18.98
N LEU A 92 33.85 23.47 18.46
CA LEU A 92 35.25 23.42 18.08
C LEU A 92 35.62 24.50 17.05
N THR A 93 34.75 24.78 16.08
CA THR A 93 35.00 25.82 15.06
C THR A 93 35.08 27.21 15.68
N PHE A 94 34.19 27.54 16.62
CA PHE A 94 34.18 28.85 17.28
C PHE A 94 35.31 28.99 18.30
N GLU A 95 35.65 27.93 19.03
CA GLU A 95 36.84 27.91 19.89
C GLU A 95 38.13 28.05 19.08
N THR A 96 38.22 27.37 17.92
CA THR A 96 39.35 27.52 16.99
C THR A 96 39.47 28.97 16.50
N SER A 97 38.35 29.60 16.13
CA SER A 97 38.31 31.01 15.74
C SER A 97 38.82 31.89 16.88
N ARG A 98 38.30 31.70 18.09
CA ARG A 98 38.69 32.48 19.27
C ARG A 98 40.17 32.38 19.57
N ASP A 99 40.67 31.16 19.66
CA ASP A 99 42.05 30.89 20.05
C ASP A 99 43.03 31.34 18.95
N THR A 100 42.64 31.22 17.68
CA THR A 100 43.40 31.74 16.53
C THR A 100 43.45 33.27 16.56
N VAL A 101 42.32 33.95 16.76
CA VAL A 101 42.26 35.41 16.84
C VAL A 101 43.09 35.90 18.03
N ASN A 102 42.90 35.31 19.21
CA ASN A 102 43.64 35.69 20.42
C ASN A 102 45.14 35.49 20.26
N GLY A 103 45.59 34.35 19.72
CA GLY A 103 47.02 34.10 19.46
C GLY A 103 47.60 34.97 18.35
N THR A 104 46.82 35.31 17.33
CA THR A 104 47.26 36.26 16.28
C THR A 104 47.40 37.66 16.87
N LEU A 105 46.50 38.03 17.77
CA LEU A 105 46.52 39.32 18.41
C LEU A 105 47.67 39.43 19.42
N GLU A 106 48.00 38.34 20.11
CA GLU A 106 49.22 38.22 20.90
C GLU A 106 50.48 38.39 20.02
N THR A 107 50.49 37.79 18.82
CA THR A 107 51.56 37.98 17.83
C THR A 107 51.72 39.46 17.46
N VAL A 108 50.60 40.17 17.22
CA VAL A 108 50.60 41.60 16.93
C VAL A 108 51.08 42.42 18.13
N SER A 109 50.67 42.06 19.35
CA SER A 109 51.13 42.72 20.58
C SER A 109 52.65 42.59 20.74
N HIS A 110 53.18 41.37 20.63
CA HIS A 110 54.60 41.10 20.70
C HIS A 110 55.37 41.85 19.61
N LEU A 111 54.86 41.89 18.37
CA LEU A 111 55.49 42.66 17.29
C LEU A 111 55.46 44.18 17.53
N ALA A 112 54.35 44.71 18.05
CA ALA A 112 54.24 46.12 18.44
C ALA A 112 55.20 46.46 19.60
N GLY A 113 55.44 45.51 20.50
CA GLY A 113 56.46 45.54 21.54
C GLY A 113 57.88 45.21 21.07
N ALA A 114 58.10 45.05 19.75
CA ALA A 114 59.36 44.62 19.11
C ALA A 114 59.94 43.30 19.64
N ASP A 115 59.13 42.45 20.26
CA ASP A 115 59.49 41.09 20.65
C ASP A 115 59.20 40.09 19.52
N ILE A 116 60.19 39.93 18.65
CA ILE A 116 60.12 38.97 17.53
C ILE A 116 60.05 37.52 18.04
N GLY A 117 60.69 37.22 19.19
CA GLY A 117 60.70 35.88 19.77
C GLY A 117 59.31 35.46 20.28
N GLY A 118 58.67 36.35 21.06
CA GLY A 118 57.29 36.18 21.51
C GLY A 118 56.32 36.09 20.35
N ALA A 119 56.46 36.96 19.33
CA ALA A 119 55.62 36.92 18.13
C ALA A 119 55.70 35.58 17.38
N ILE A 120 56.90 35.02 17.21
CA ILE A 120 57.09 33.70 16.60
C ILE A 120 56.47 32.59 17.47
N GLY A 121 56.59 32.70 18.80
CA GLY A 121 55.97 31.79 19.75
C GLY A 121 54.45 31.73 19.61
N SER A 122 53.80 32.89 19.65
CA SER A 122 52.34 33.01 19.49
C SER A 122 51.88 32.53 18.11
N ALA A 123 52.58 32.90 17.04
CA ALA A 123 52.27 32.43 15.69
C ALA A 123 52.37 30.90 15.55
N THR A 124 53.40 30.30 16.16
CA THR A 124 53.53 28.84 16.21
C THR A 124 52.42 28.21 17.05
N GLY A 125 52.00 28.85 18.14
CA GLY A 125 50.85 28.45 18.94
C GLY A 125 49.55 28.42 18.13
N VAL A 126 49.29 29.47 17.34
CA VAL A 126 48.14 29.53 16.41
C VAL A 126 48.16 28.37 15.41
N ILE A 127 49.32 28.11 14.80
CA ILE A 127 49.48 26.97 13.88
C ILE A 127 49.19 25.65 14.60
N GLY A 128 49.69 25.48 15.82
CA GLY A 128 49.42 24.31 16.65
C GLY A 128 47.93 24.10 16.92
N THR A 129 47.22 25.17 17.32
CA THR A 129 45.76 25.16 17.50
C THR A 129 45.05 24.74 16.23
N LEU A 130 45.40 25.31 15.08
CA LEU A 130 44.75 25.00 13.81
C LEU A 130 44.99 23.55 13.39
N VAL A 131 46.19 23.02 13.58
CA VAL A 131 46.52 21.62 13.26
C VAL A 131 45.78 20.66 14.17
N ASN A 132 45.81 20.90 15.49
CA ASN A 132 45.15 20.05 16.48
C ASN A 132 43.64 20.05 16.27
N ASN A 133 43.03 21.23 16.13
CA ASN A 133 41.59 21.34 15.93
C ASN A 133 41.17 20.86 14.55
N GLY A 134 42.00 21.03 13.51
CA GLY A 134 41.77 20.45 12.19
C GLY A 134 41.73 18.91 12.24
N SER A 135 42.62 18.29 13.02
CA SER A 135 42.60 16.84 13.26
C SER A 135 41.33 16.40 13.99
N THR A 136 40.95 17.10 15.05
CA THR A 136 39.72 16.81 15.82
C THR A 136 38.47 16.96 14.95
N ALA A 137 38.40 18.05 14.17
CA ALA A 137 37.31 18.31 13.23
C ALA A 137 37.20 17.19 12.17
N SER A 138 38.33 16.73 11.64
CA SER A 138 38.35 15.59 10.72
C SER A 138 37.77 14.33 11.38
N GLY A 139 38.10 14.06 12.65
CA GLY A 139 37.55 12.92 13.39
C GLY A 139 36.03 13.01 13.54
N LEU A 140 35.51 14.17 13.95
CA LEU A 140 34.08 14.44 14.09
C LEU A 140 33.34 14.28 12.74
N VAL A 141 33.89 14.83 11.65
CA VAL A 141 33.32 14.70 10.31
C VAL A 141 33.24 13.24 9.88
N GLN A 142 34.29 12.44 10.12
CA GLN A 142 34.28 11.02 9.79
C GLN A 142 33.22 10.25 10.59
N HIS A 143 33.00 10.62 11.85
CA HIS A 143 31.95 10.01 12.67
C HIS A 143 30.56 10.34 12.14
N ILE A 144 30.28 11.62 11.88
CA ILE A 144 29.03 12.09 11.25
C ILE A 144 28.76 11.36 9.94
N ILE A 145 29.78 11.22 9.07
CA ILE A 145 29.65 10.49 7.80
C ILE A 145 29.33 9.01 8.06
N GLY A 146 30.00 8.38 9.02
CA GLY A 146 29.73 7.01 9.43
C GLY A 146 28.29 6.81 9.88
N ASP A 147 27.78 7.68 10.75
CA ASP A 147 26.41 7.61 11.25
C ASP A 147 25.37 7.83 10.16
N VAL A 148 25.57 8.85 9.31
CA VAL A 148 24.68 9.13 8.19
C VAL A 148 24.66 7.97 7.19
N THR A 149 25.82 7.35 6.94
CA THR A 149 25.91 6.15 6.10
C THR A 149 25.16 4.97 6.73
N ASN A 150 25.32 4.78 8.04
CA ASN A 150 24.61 3.74 8.78
C ASN A 150 23.09 3.93 8.68
N ILE A 151 22.55 5.15 8.78
CA ILE A 151 21.11 5.42 8.58
C ILE A 151 20.60 4.82 7.26
N GLY A 152 21.37 4.98 6.17
CA GLY A 152 21.01 4.51 4.84
C GLY A 152 21.17 2.99 4.62
N SER A 153 22.22 2.37 5.18
CA SER A 153 22.54 0.97 4.89
C SER A 153 21.93 -0.02 5.88
N THR A 154 22.09 0.22 7.19
CA THR A 154 21.73 -0.73 8.25
C THR A 154 20.75 -0.14 9.26
N GLY A 155 20.54 1.17 9.20
CA GLY A 155 19.64 1.92 10.05
C GLY A 155 18.20 1.89 9.57
N PRO A 156 17.37 2.83 10.04
CA PRO A 156 15.94 2.85 9.76
C PRO A 156 15.63 2.89 8.26
N LEU A 157 16.35 3.69 7.47
CA LEU A 157 16.11 3.78 6.02
C LEU A 157 16.53 2.50 5.30
N GLY A 158 17.64 1.89 5.70
CA GLY A 158 18.06 0.58 5.18
C GLY A 158 17.01 -0.50 5.47
N SER A 159 16.49 -0.53 6.69
CA SER A 159 15.43 -1.45 7.10
C SER A 159 14.12 -1.22 6.33
N ILE A 160 13.68 0.03 6.19
CA ILE A 160 12.49 0.39 5.41
C ILE A 160 12.68 -0.01 3.94
N THR A 161 13.85 0.26 3.37
CA THR A 161 14.19 -0.12 2.00
C THR A 161 14.15 -1.64 1.84
N GLY A 162 14.68 -2.38 2.81
CA GLY A 162 14.61 -3.84 2.85
C GLY A 162 13.17 -4.36 2.92
N ILE A 163 12.32 -3.77 3.76
CA ILE A 163 10.89 -4.12 3.85
C ILE A 163 10.19 -3.84 2.52
N ILE A 164 10.37 -2.64 1.95
CA ILE A 164 9.78 -2.28 0.66
C ILE A 164 10.27 -3.23 -0.42
N GLY A 165 11.57 -3.54 -0.46
CA GLY A 165 12.15 -4.51 -1.39
C GLY A 165 11.59 -5.92 -1.20
N GLY A 166 11.34 -6.35 0.03
CA GLY A 166 10.68 -7.62 0.32
C GLY A 166 9.20 -7.64 -0.12
N ILE A 167 8.48 -6.54 0.05
CA ILE A 167 7.07 -6.40 -0.35
C ILE A 167 6.93 -6.35 -1.88
N THR A 168 7.79 -5.58 -2.56
CA THR A 168 7.69 -5.27 -4.00
C THR A 168 8.54 -6.18 -4.89
N GLY A 169 9.67 -6.68 -4.40
CA GLY A 169 10.67 -7.42 -5.17
C GLY A 169 10.55 -8.95 -5.08
N GLY A 170 9.68 -9.48 -4.22
CA GLY A 170 9.31 -10.89 -4.29
C GLY A 170 8.41 -11.09 -5.51
N GLY A 171 8.86 -11.86 -6.51
CA GLY A 171 8.00 -12.44 -7.54
C GLY A 171 6.93 -13.36 -6.92
N GLU A 172 6.54 -14.44 -7.59
CA GLU A 172 5.42 -15.33 -7.19
C GLU A 172 5.45 -15.87 -5.73
N GLY A 173 6.52 -15.66 -4.96
CA GLY A 173 6.61 -15.98 -3.52
C GLY A 173 6.55 -14.80 -2.53
N GLY A 174 6.51 -13.54 -2.97
CA GLY A 174 6.37 -12.36 -2.09
C GLY A 174 4.93 -12.14 -1.62
N PRO A 175 4.69 -11.27 -0.61
CA PRO A 175 3.33 -10.96 -0.15
C PRO A 175 2.41 -10.46 -1.28
N LEU A 176 2.92 -9.54 -2.12
CA LEU A 176 2.16 -9.05 -3.27
C LEU A 176 1.99 -10.13 -4.34
N GLY A 177 3.02 -10.93 -4.62
CA GLY A 177 2.92 -12.07 -5.55
C GLY A 177 1.87 -13.09 -5.10
N THR A 178 1.81 -13.40 -3.81
CA THR A 178 0.80 -14.27 -3.20
C THR A 178 -0.60 -13.69 -3.39
N ILE A 179 -0.78 -12.39 -3.11
CA ILE A 179 -2.07 -11.70 -3.31
C ILE A 179 -2.49 -11.73 -4.78
N THR A 180 -1.56 -11.44 -5.71
CA THR A 180 -1.81 -11.54 -7.15
C THR A 180 -2.22 -12.95 -7.56
N GLY A 181 -1.55 -13.98 -7.04
CA GLY A 181 -1.90 -15.38 -7.30
C GLY A 181 -3.29 -15.75 -6.78
N ILE A 182 -3.65 -15.31 -5.57
CA ILE A 182 -5.00 -15.50 -5.01
C ILE A 182 -6.06 -14.82 -5.88
N ILE A 183 -5.82 -13.56 -6.28
CA ILE A 183 -6.75 -12.81 -7.15
C ILE A 183 -6.88 -13.49 -8.51
N GLY A 184 -5.78 -13.97 -9.09
CA GLY A 184 -5.79 -14.76 -10.33
C GLY A 184 -6.66 -16.01 -10.19
N GLY A 185 -6.43 -16.82 -9.15
CA GLY A 185 -7.22 -18.04 -8.91
C GLY A 185 -8.71 -17.77 -8.66
N ILE A 186 -9.06 -16.68 -7.96
CA ILE A 186 -10.45 -16.25 -7.77
C ILE A 186 -11.06 -15.82 -9.12
N THR A 187 -10.32 -15.04 -9.91
CA THR A 187 -10.78 -14.57 -11.22
C THR A 187 -11.00 -15.73 -12.17
N ASP A 188 -10.07 -16.69 -12.23
CA ASP A 188 -10.18 -17.90 -13.04
C ASP A 188 -11.35 -18.79 -12.58
N GLY A 189 -11.56 -18.90 -11.26
CA GLY A 189 -12.67 -19.65 -10.69
C GLY A 189 -14.04 -19.02 -10.93
N ILE A 190 -14.13 -17.69 -10.97
CA ILE A 190 -15.36 -16.93 -11.22
C ILE A 190 -15.61 -16.76 -12.73
N GLY A 191 -14.59 -16.76 -13.57
CA GLY A 191 -14.65 -16.47 -15.01
C GLY A 191 -15.44 -17.45 -15.88
N GLY A 192 -16.09 -18.47 -15.30
CA GLY A 192 -17.01 -19.36 -16.02
C GLY A 192 -16.34 -20.33 -17.01
N GLY A 193 -15.02 -20.50 -16.94
CA GLY A 193 -14.31 -21.52 -17.72
C GLY A 193 -14.81 -22.93 -17.41
N GLU A 194 -14.80 -23.81 -18.41
CA GLU A 194 -15.17 -25.22 -18.27
C GLU A 194 -14.29 -25.89 -17.20
N GLY A 195 -14.87 -26.13 -16.02
CA GLY A 195 -14.18 -26.73 -14.86
C GLY A 195 -14.27 -25.93 -13.56
N GLY A 196 -14.65 -24.64 -13.61
CA GLY A 196 -14.86 -23.81 -12.42
C GLY A 196 -16.25 -23.99 -11.78
N PRO A 197 -16.45 -23.57 -10.50
CA PRO A 197 -17.73 -23.68 -9.81
C PRO A 197 -18.91 -23.05 -10.58
N LEU A 198 -18.70 -21.91 -11.23
CA LEU A 198 -19.74 -21.26 -12.06
C LEU A 198 -20.00 -21.98 -13.38
N GLY A 199 -18.98 -22.62 -13.97
CA GLY A 199 -19.16 -23.50 -15.13
C GLY A 199 -20.03 -24.71 -14.78
N ALA A 200 -19.80 -25.33 -13.62
CA ALA A 200 -20.63 -26.42 -13.10
C ALA A 200 -22.08 -25.98 -12.85
N ILE A 201 -22.29 -24.81 -12.24
CA ILE A 201 -23.64 -24.25 -12.02
C ILE A 201 -24.33 -23.97 -13.36
N THR A 202 -23.62 -23.41 -14.33
CA THR A 202 -24.16 -23.15 -15.68
C THR A 202 -24.56 -24.45 -16.36
N GLY A 203 -23.75 -25.51 -16.24
CA GLY A 203 -24.07 -26.85 -16.75
C GLY A 203 -25.32 -27.46 -16.08
N ILE A 204 -25.45 -27.35 -14.75
CA ILE A 204 -26.65 -27.80 -14.02
C ILE A 204 -27.89 -27.04 -14.49
N ILE A 205 -27.82 -25.71 -14.59
CA ILE A 205 -28.94 -24.88 -15.07
C ILE A 205 -29.30 -25.27 -16.51
N GLY A 206 -28.31 -25.42 -17.41
CA GLY A 206 -28.53 -25.86 -18.78
C GLY A 206 -29.20 -27.24 -18.87
N GLY A 207 -28.79 -28.18 -18.01
CA GLY A 207 -29.43 -29.50 -17.90
C GLY A 207 -30.87 -29.43 -17.40
N ILE A 208 -31.15 -28.60 -16.39
CA ILE A 208 -32.50 -28.38 -15.85
C ILE A 208 -33.39 -27.70 -16.91
N THR A 209 -32.92 -26.61 -17.53
CA THR A 209 -33.68 -25.90 -18.58
C THR A 209 -33.91 -26.79 -19.79
N GLY A 210 -32.92 -27.58 -20.23
CA GLY A 210 -33.08 -28.56 -21.31
C GLY A 210 -34.07 -29.68 -20.97
N GLY A 211 -34.06 -30.17 -19.73
CA GLY A 211 -35.02 -31.18 -19.25
C GLY A 211 -36.44 -30.66 -19.07
N ILE A 212 -36.60 -29.39 -18.67
CA ILE A 212 -37.90 -28.72 -18.51
C ILE A 212 -38.47 -28.28 -19.88
N GLY A 213 -37.62 -27.96 -20.85
CA GLY A 213 -38.03 -27.45 -22.17
C GLY A 213 -38.80 -28.44 -23.06
N GLY A 214 -39.08 -29.66 -22.59
CA GLY A 214 -40.01 -30.59 -23.24
C GLY A 214 -39.51 -31.19 -24.56
N GLY A 215 -38.21 -31.15 -24.84
CA GLY A 215 -37.62 -31.82 -26.00
C GLY A 215 -37.88 -33.34 -25.97
N GLU A 216 -38.02 -33.94 -27.15
CA GLU A 216 -38.22 -35.38 -27.30
C GLU A 216 -37.10 -36.16 -26.60
N GLY A 217 -37.46 -36.97 -25.60
CA GLY A 217 -36.53 -37.77 -24.79
C GLY A 217 -36.27 -37.26 -23.36
N GLY A 218 -36.72 -36.05 -23.00
CA GLY A 218 -36.65 -35.56 -21.62
C GLY A 218 -37.77 -36.12 -20.70
N PRO A 219 -37.62 -36.06 -19.36
CA PRO A 219 -38.65 -36.55 -18.43
C PRO A 219 -40.03 -35.91 -18.65
N LEU A 220 -40.07 -34.60 -18.95
CA LEU A 220 -41.32 -33.92 -19.29
C LEU A 220 -41.82 -34.25 -20.70
N GLY A 221 -40.92 -34.50 -21.66
CA GLY A 221 -41.29 -34.98 -23.00
C GLY A 221 -42.01 -36.33 -22.94
N ALA A 222 -41.53 -37.26 -22.10
CA ALA A 222 -42.19 -38.54 -21.85
C ALA A 222 -43.59 -38.36 -21.23
N ILE A 223 -43.73 -37.47 -20.24
CA ILE A 223 -45.03 -37.16 -19.62
C ILE A 223 -45.99 -36.54 -20.64
N THR A 224 -45.53 -35.59 -21.46
CA THR A 224 -46.33 -34.99 -22.55
C THR A 224 -46.78 -36.04 -23.56
N GLY A 225 -45.90 -36.99 -23.93
CA GLY A 225 -46.24 -38.11 -24.80
C GLY A 225 -47.31 -39.03 -24.21
N ILE A 226 -47.22 -39.38 -22.93
CA ILE A 226 -48.23 -40.18 -22.23
C ILE A 226 -49.58 -39.44 -22.21
N ILE A 227 -49.60 -38.16 -21.82
CA ILE A 227 -50.82 -37.34 -21.78
C ILE A 227 -51.43 -37.21 -23.18
N GLY A 228 -50.61 -36.97 -24.21
CA GLY A 228 -51.06 -36.89 -25.59
C GLY A 228 -51.64 -38.21 -26.10
N GLY A 229 -51.05 -39.35 -25.73
CA GLY A 229 -51.60 -40.67 -26.05
C GLY A 229 -52.96 -40.94 -25.40
N ILE A 230 -53.15 -40.48 -24.15
CA ILE A 230 -54.41 -40.65 -23.41
C ILE A 230 -55.50 -39.68 -23.92
N THR A 231 -55.14 -38.44 -24.25
CA THR A 231 -56.12 -37.38 -24.59
C THR A 231 -56.38 -37.20 -26.10
N GLY A 232 -55.41 -37.54 -26.96
CA GLY A 232 -55.43 -37.20 -28.38
C GLY A 232 -55.17 -38.35 -29.35
N GLY A 233 -55.03 -39.60 -28.87
CA GLY A 233 -54.83 -40.75 -29.75
C GLY A 233 -56.03 -41.04 -30.65
N ASP A 234 -55.75 -41.40 -31.91
CA ASP A 234 -56.72 -41.95 -32.85
C ASP A 234 -57.58 -43.02 -32.18
N LEU A 235 -58.89 -43.01 -32.41
CA LEU A 235 -59.89 -43.79 -31.66
C LEU A 235 -59.59 -45.29 -31.62
N GLY A 236 -58.80 -45.81 -32.57
CA GLY A 236 -58.41 -47.22 -32.62
C GLY A 236 -57.33 -47.66 -31.61
N ASN A 237 -56.50 -46.74 -31.11
CA ASN A 237 -55.33 -47.07 -30.27
C ASN A 237 -55.38 -46.44 -28.87
N ASN A 238 -56.42 -45.69 -28.55
CA ASN A 238 -56.62 -45.19 -27.20
C ASN A 238 -57.18 -46.34 -26.31
N PRO A 239 -56.51 -46.69 -25.20
CA PRO A 239 -56.97 -47.80 -24.34
C PRO A 239 -58.36 -47.54 -23.75
N VAL A 240 -58.74 -46.27 -23.56
CA VAL A 240 -60.07 -45.88 -23.08
C VAL A 240 -61.14 -46.12 -24.15
N THR A 241 -60.88 -45.73 -25.40
CA THR A 241 -61.83 -45.92 -26.51
C THR A 241 -61.98 -47.40 -26.86
N GLY A 242 -60.92 -48.21 -26.77
CA GLY A 242 -60.98 -49.65 -26.98
C GLY A 242 -61.87 -50.36 -25.95
N VAL A 243 -61.82 -49.96 -24.69
CA VAL A 243 -62.72 -50.46 -23.64
C VAL A 243 -64.16 -50.05 -23.91
N ILE A 244 -64.39 -48.79 -24.33
CA ILE A 244 -65.74 -48.31 -24.70
C ILE A 244 -66.30 -49.11 -25.88
N GLN A 245 -65.52 -49.34 -26.93
CA GLN A 245 -65.95 -50.12 -28.10
C GLN A 245 -66.28 -51.57 -27.72
N THR A 246 -65.44 -52.20 -26.92
CA THR A 246 -65.70 -53.55 -26.39
C THR A 246 -67.03 -53.60 -25.62
N GLY A 247 -67.32 -52.56 -24.82
CA GLY A 247 -68.59 -52.43 -24.12
C GLY A 247 -69.80 -52.33 -25.07
N ILE A 248 -69.67 -51.59 -26.16
CA ILE A 248 -70.70 -51.47 -27.20
C ILE A 248 -70.92 -52.82 -27.91
N ASP A 249 -69.85 -53.51 -28.28
CA ASP A 249 -69.93 -54.80 -28.98
C ASP A 249 -70.62 -55.86 -28.12
N VAL A 250 -70.31 -55.91 -26.82
CA VAL A 250 -70.99 -56.79 -25.86
C VAL A 250 -72.48 -56.47 -25.78
N LEU A 251 -72.85 -55.19 -25.72
CA LEU A 251 -74.26 -54.78 -25.64
C LEU A 251 -75.03 -55.19 -26.90
N GLN A 252 -74.45 -54.98 -28.08
CA GLN A 252 -75.03 -55.42 -29.36
C GLN A 252 -75.15 -56.95 -29.43
N GLY A 253 -74.14 -57.68 -28.94
CA GLY A 253 -74.17 -59.14 -28.84
C GLY A 253 -75.31 -59.64 -27.94
N VAL A 254 -75.56 -58.98 -26.81
CA VAL A 254 -76.69 -59.30 -25.92
C VAL A 254 -78.04 -59.06 -26.62
N GLU A 255 -78.18 -58.00 -27.42
CA GLU A 255 -79.40 -57.73 -28.19
C GLU A 255 -79.66 -58.79 -29.27
N SER A 256 -78.61 -59.24 -29.97
CA SER A 256 -78.71 -60.34 -30.94
C SER A 256 -79.09 -61.65 -30.26
N LEU A 257 -78.41 -62.00 -29.15
CA LEU A 257 -78.69 -63.24 -28.41
C LEU A 257 -80.11 -63.26 -27.85
N LYS A 258 -80.60 -62.12 -27.35
CA LYS A 258 -81.98 -61.95 -26.90
C LYS A 258 -82.96 -62.32 -28.04
N THR A 259 -82.67 -61.87 -29.26
CA THR A 259 -83.49 -62.14 -30.44
C THR A 259 -83.47 -63.62 -30.82
N ASP A 260 -82.29 -64.26 -30.81
CA ASP A 260 -82.13 -65.68 -31.15
C ASP A 260 -82.84 -66.61 -30.17
N ILE A 261 -82.74 -66.34 -28.86
CA ILE A 261 -83.42 -67.13 -27.82
C ILE A 261 -84.94 -67.09 -28.02
N ILE A 262 -85.49 -65.92 -28.32
CA ILE A 262 -86.93 -65.75 -28.53
C ILE A 262 -87.39 -66.48 -29.78
N ASN A 263 -86.71 -66.29 -30.91
CA ASN A 263 -87.06 -66.96 -32.17
C ASN A 263 -87.00 -68.49 -32.02
N THR A 264 -85.99 -69.00 -31.33
CA THR A 264 -85.85 -70.43 -31.02
C THR A 264 -87.00 -70.92 -30.14
N GLY A 265 -87.36 -70.15 -29.11
CA GLY A 265 -88.49 -70.46 -28.23
C GLY A 265 -89.82 -70.52 -28.98
N ILE A 266 -90.11 -69.53 -29.82
CA ILE A 266 -91.31 -69.48 -30.67
C ILE A 266 -91.36 -70.69 -31.61
N SER A 267 -90.26 -71.00 -32.29
CA SER A 267 -90.19 -72.15 -33.21
C SER A 267 -90.40 -73.49 -32.50
N THR A 268 -89.83 -73.63 -31.29
CA THR A 268 -89.94 -74.87 -30.51
C THR A 268 -91.36 -75.09 -30.02
N VAL A 269 -91.97 -74.05 -29.43
CA VAL A 269 -93.36 -74.11 -28.93
C VAL A 269 -94.34 -74.27 -30.09
N GLY A 270 -94.18 -73.49 -31.16
CA GLY A 270 -95.02 -73.58 -32.36
C GLY A 270 -94.95 -74.95 -33.03
N GLY A 271 -93.76 -75.57 -33.08
CA GLY A 271 -93.57 -76.94 -33.57
C GLY A 271 -94.26 -77.99 -32.70
N ALA A 272 -94.12 -77.89 -31.37
CA ALA A 272 -94.75 -78.81 -30.44
C ALA A 272 -96.30 -78.75 -30.49
N ILE A 273 -96.89 -77.55 -30.54
CA ILE A 273 -98.34 -77.36 -30.61
C ILE A 273 -98.89 -77.91 -31.94
N SER A 274 -98.21 -77.63 -33.05
CA SER A 274 -98.62 -78.13 -34.38
C SER A 274 -98.64 -79.66 -34.46
N GLY A 275 -97.79 -80.35 -33.68
CA GLY A 275 -97.76 -81.80 -33.60
C GLY A 275 -98.91 -82.43 -32.81
N VAL A 276 -99.51 -81.70 -31.87
CA VAL A 276 -100.61 -82.19 -31.01
C VAL A 276 -101.98 -81.83 -31.60
N LEU A 277 -102.09 -80.71 -32.32
CA LEU A 277 -103.37 -80.15 -32.77
C LEU A 277 -103.34 -79.86 -34.29
N PRO A 278 -103.51 -80.89 -35.15
CA PRO A 278 -103.45 -80.73 -36.60
C PRO A 278 -104.62 -79.86 -37.10
N GLY A 279 -104.31 -78.69 -37.66
CA GLY A 279 -105.27 -77.74 -38.21
C GLY A 279 -105.29 -76.36 -37.56
N VAL A 280 -104.52 -76.14 -36.48
CA VAL A 280 -104.29 -74.81 -35.90
C VAL A 280 -102.98 -74.26 -36.47
N HIS A 281 -102.90 -72.97 -36.78
CA HIS A 281 -101.69 -72.30 -37.30
C HIS A 281 -100.97 -71.43 -36.24
N PRO A 282 -100.54 -71.99 -35.10
CA PRO A 282 -100.03 -71.23 -33.96
C PRO A 282 -98.69 -70.52 -34.23
N VAL A 283 -97.92 -70.96 -35.22
CA VAL A 283 -96.61 -70.36 -35.54
C VAL A 283 -96.76 -68.93 -36.04
N THR A 284 -97.72 -68.67 -36.93
CA THR A 284 -97.93 -67.33 -37.53
C THR A 284 -98.44 -66.33 -36.50
N ASP A 285 -99.38 -66.76 -35.65
CA ASP A 285 -99.96 -65.91 -34.60
C ASP A 285 -98.95 -65.60 -33.49
N LEU A 286 -98.12 -66.58 -33.11
CA LEU A 286 -97.07 -66.40 -32.10
C LEU A 286 -95.91 -65.55 -32.64
N THR A 287 -95.59 -65.68 -33.93
CA THR A 287 -94.61 -64.81 -34.61
C THR A 287 -95.10 -63.36 -34.62
N ASN A 288 -96.37 -63.12 -34.95
CA ASN A 288 -96.95 -61.77 -34.92
C ASN A 288 -96.95 -61.16 -33.50
N LEU A 289 -97.24 -61.95 -32.46
CA LEU A 289 -97.17 -61.49 -31.06
C LEU A 289 -95.74 -61.19 -30.59
N GLY A 290 -94.78 -62.02 -30.99
CA GLY A 290 -93.35 -61.80 -30.72
C GLY A 290 -92.81 -60.54 -31.41
N THR A 291 -93.28 -60.27 -32.64
CA THR A 291 -92.87 -59.08 -33.41
C THR A 291 -93.50 -57.79 -32.85
N LEU A 292 -94.79 -57.83 -32.47
CA LEU A 292 -95.52 -56.66 -31.98
C LEU A 292 -95.05 -56.17 -30.60
N THR A 293 -94.53 -57.08 -29.76
CA THR A 293 -94.00 -56.74 -28.42
C THR A 293 -92.64 -56.00 -28.50
N PHE A 294 -91.96 -56.00 -29.65
CA PHE A 294 -90.56 -55.55 -29.74
C PHE A 294 -90.32 -54.25 -30.50
N GLU A 295 -91.15 -53.85 -31.46
CA GLU A 295 -91.03 -52.49 -32.04
C GLU A 295 -91.24 -51.38 -30.98
N THR A 296 -91.84 -51.70 -29.84
CA THR A 296 -92.02 -50.78 -28.70
C THR A 296 -90.82 -50.70 -27.75
N SER A 297 -89.75 -51.50 -27.93
CA SER A 297 -88.59 -51.58 -27.00
C SER A 297 -87.26 -51.13 -27.61
N ARG A 298 -87.26 -50.54 -28.82
CA ARG A 298 -86.06 -50.04 -29.51
C ARG A 298 -85.84 -48.55 -29.29
#